data_AF-A0A0B7AJV7-F1
#
_entry.id   AF-A0A0B7AJV7-F1
#
_cell.length_a   1.000
_cell.length_b   1.000
_cell.length_c   1.000
_cell.angle_alpha   90.00
_cell.angle_beta   90.00
_cell.angle_gamma   90.00
#
_symmetry.space_group_name_H-M   'P 1'
#
loop_
_entity.id
_entity.type
_entity.pdbx_description
1 polymer ?
#
loop_
_entity_poly.entity_id
_entity_poly.type
_entity_poly.pdbx_seq_one_letter_code
_entity_poly.pdbx_strand_id
1 'polypeptide(L)'
;AKAQQPLEDPSDVSSGSGSSFQNVKKEDVRTTIESMLEEYLHLFNSGCPLENILPWFHEMERNMPEMRTFATYYVCKAKVVANFPRMVLDVFCEAVQNNAQVSVRPVVAMYLLHVVAQDIHK
;
A
#
# COMPACT_ATOMS: atom_id res chain seq x y z
N ALA A 1 23.29 42.44 -54.66
CA ALA A 1 22.08 43.20 -54.31
C ALA A 1 21.39 42.51 -53.14
N LYS A 2 20.90 43.31 -52.19
CA LYS A 2 20.32 42.96 -50.89
C LYS A 2 18.81 43.24 -50.95
N ALA A 3 18.02 42.53 -50.13
CA ALA A 3 16.65 42.79 -49.62
C ALA A 3 15.70 41.59 -49.82
N GLN A 4 14.83 41.14 -48.92
CA GLN A 4 14.53 41.42 -47.50
C GLN A 4 13.51 40.34 -47.05
N GLN A 5 13.58 39.91 -45.78
CA GLN A 5 12.62 39.08 -45.00
C GLN A 5 11.26 39.83 -44.79
N PRO A 6 10.19 39.34 -44.08
CA PRO A 6 10.11 38.26 -43.08
C PRO A 6 8.80 37.41 -43.04
N LEU A 7 8.75 36.36 -42.23
CA LEU A 7 7.60 36.11 -41.35
C LEU A 7 8.00 35.21 -40.18
N GLU A 8 7.79 35.74 -38.99
CA GLU A 8 7.92 35.11 -37.68
C GLU A 8 6.65 34.28 -37.41
N ASP A 9 6.78 33.07 -36.85
CA ASP A 9 6.37 32.82 -35.46
C ASP A 9 6.69 31.36 -35.02
N PRO A 10 7.10 31.15 -33.76
CA PRO A 10 7.31 29.86 -33.14
C PRO A 10 6.08 29.45 -32.30
N SER A 11 5.34 28.43 -32.73
CA SER A 11 4.30 27.77 -31.94
C SER A 11 4.34 26.29 -32.35
N ASP A 12 4.46 25.28 -31.50
CA ASP A 12 4.38 25.13 -30.07
C ASP A 12 5.34 24.01 -29.69
N VAL A 13 6.30 24.26 -28.80
CA VAL A 13 6.87 23.17 -27.99
C VAL A 13 5.84 22.90 -26.89
N SER A 14 4.76 22.19 -27.25
CA SER A 14 3.76 21.80 -26.27
C SER A 14 4.40 20.78 -25.33
N SER A 15 4.71 21.29 -24.16
CA SER A 15 4.95 20.60 -22.91
C SER A 15 4.08 19.34 -22.75
N GLY A 16 4.69 18.32 -22.15
CA GLY A 16 3.95 17.32 -21.39
C GLY A 16 3.98 15.92 -21.98
N SER A 17 4.94 15.11 -21.52
CA SER A 17 4.64 13.77 -20.98
C SER A 17 5.91 13.17 -20.37
N GLY A 18 6.47 13.87 -19.38
CA GLY A 18 7.14 13.15 -18.31
C GLY A 18 6.06 12.41 -17.53
N SER A 19 6.06 11.07 -17.61
CA SER A 19 5.40 10.11 -16.68
C SER A 19 4.68 8.95 -17.38
N SER A 20 5.20 8.41 -18.49
CA SER A 20 4.71 7.09 -18.98
C SER A 20 5.52 5.91 -18.42
N PHE A 21 6.81 6.10 -18.12
CA PHE A 21 7.69 5.00 -17.67
C PHE A 21 7.78 4.83 -16.15
N GLN A 22 7.31 5.80 -15.36
CA GLN A 22 7.31 5.70 -13.89
C GLN A 22 6.08 4.98 -13.33
N ASN A 23 4.96 4.97 -14.07
CA ASN A 23 3.73 4.29 -13.65
C ASN A 23 3.81 2.75 -13.83
N VAL A 24 4.42 2.28 -14.92
CA VAL A 24 4.54 0.84 -15.22
C VAL A 24 5.28 0.07 -14.11
N LYS A 25 6.29 0.67 -13.47
CA LYS A 25 7.04 0.02 -12.37
C LYS A 25 6.30 -0.02 -11.03
N LYS A 26 5.38 0.91 -10.77
CA LYS A 26 4.67 1.00 -9.48
C LYS A 26 3.49 0.03 -9.40
N GLU A 27 2.79 -0.18 -10.51
CA GLU A 27 1.69 -1.14 -10.61
C GLU A 27 2.17 -2.58 -10.44
N ASP A 28 3.35 -2.93 -10.97
CA ASP A 28 3.96 -4.25 -10.79
C ASP A 28 4.32 -4.53 -9.32
N VAL A 29 4.85 -3.52 -8.62
CA VAL A 29 5.24 -3.65 -7.20
C VAL A 29 4.02 -3.82 -6.31
N ARG A 30 2.96 -3.04 -6.53
CA ARG A 30 1.71 -3.18 -5.76
C ARG A 30 1.10 -4.57 -5.94
N THR A 31 0.98 -5.02 -7.18
CA THR A 31 0.38 -6.33 -7.51
C THR A 31 1.17 -7.46 -6.86
N THR A 32 2.51 -7.36 -6.89
CA THR A 32 3.40 -8.32 -6.23
C THR A 32 3.15 -8.39 -4.73
N ILE A 33 3.06 -7.23 -4.07
CA ILE A 33 2.80 -7.15 -2.63
C ILE A 33 1.44 -7.73 -2.28
N GLU A 34 0.40 -7.40 -3.05
CA GLU A 34 -0.94 -7.94 -2.85
C GLU A 34 -0.95 -9.47 -2.95
N SER A 35 -0.30 -10.04 -3.97
CA SER A 35 -0.18 -11.50 -4.13
C SER A 35 0.55 -12.17 -2.96
N MET A 36 1.65 -11.60 -2.48
CA MET A 36 2.37 -12.14 -1.33
C MET A 36 1.54 -12.08 -0.03
N LEU A 37 0.81 -10.98 0.17
CA LEU A 37 -0.06 -10.83 1.35
C LEU A 37 -1.25 -11.80 1.33
N GLU A 38 -1.80 -12.07 0.15
CA GLU A 38 -2.84 -13.09 -0.03
C GLU A 38 -2.30 -14.49 0.31
N GLU A 39 -1.09 -14.83 -0.13
CA GLU A 39 -0.44 -16.10 0.19
C GLU A 39 -0.21 -16.24 1.70
N TYR A 40 0.28 -15.20 2.38
CA TYR A 40 0.50 -15.23 3.83
C TYR A 40 -0.80 -15.49 4.59
N LEU A 41 -1.87 -14.79 4.18
CA LEU A 41 -3.18 -14.98 4.79
C LEU A 41 -3.75 -16.37 4.50
N HIS A 42 -3.55 -16.90 3.29
CA HIS A 42 -3.96 -18.25 2.94
C HIS A 42 -3.24 -19.31 3.80
N LEU A 43 -1.93 -19.17 3.98
CA LEU A 43 -1.12 -20.07 4.81
C LEU A 43 -1.53 -20.01 6.28
N PHE A 44 -1.77 -18.82 6.81
CA PHE A 44 -2.31 -18.64 8.16
C PHE A 44 -3.66 -19.33 8.33
N ASN A 45 -4.60 -19.08 7.42
CA ASN A 45 -5.93 -19.70 7.44
C ASN A 45 -5.88 -21.23 7.26
N SER A 46 -4.82 -21.76 6.66
CA SER A 46 -4.57 -23.20 6.50
C SER A 46 -3.95 -23.85 7.75
N GLY A 47 -3.71 -23.08 8.82
CA GLY A 47 -3.17 -23.57 10.08
C GLY A 47 -1.68 -23.34 10.30
N CYS A 48 -1.03 -22.52 9.47
CA CYS A 48 0.37 -22.13 9.72
C CYS A 48 0.47 -21.34 11.04
N PRO A 49 1.36 -21.73 11.98
CA PRO A 49 1.52 -21.04 13.26
C PRO A 49 1.89 -19.56 13.13
N LEU A 50 1.39 -18.75 14.05
CA LEU A 50 1.66 -17.31 14.10
C LEU A 50 3.16 -16.99 14.17
N GLU A 51 3.92 -17.79 14.92
CA GLU A 51 5.38 -17.68 15.06
C GLU A 51 6.14 -17.83 13.72
N ASN A 52 5.54 -18.48 12.72
CA ASN A 52 6.10 -18.61 11.39
C ASN A 52 5.66 -17.48 10.46
N ILE A 53 4.42 -17.00 10.59
CA ILE A 53 3.87 -15.94 9.73
C ILE A 53 4.42 -14.56 10.12
N LEU A 54 4.52 -14.23 11.42
CA LEU A 54 4.95 -12.89 11.86
C LEU A 54 6.36 -12.48 11.37
N PRO A 55 7.38 -13.36 11.41
CA PRO A 55 8.69 -13.05 10.84
C PRO A 55 8.65 -12.65 9.36
N TRP A 56 7.70 -13.17 8.59
CA TRP A 56 7.61 -12.85 7.16
C TRP A 56 7.16 -11.40 6.91
N PHE A 57 6.33 -10.83 7.79
CA PHE A 57 6.02 -9.41 7.72
C PHE A 57 7.26 -8.55 7.99
N HIS A 58 8.11 -8.95 8.94
CA HIS A 58 9.39 -8.25 9.18
C HIS A 58 10.37 -8.40 8.03
N GLU A 59 10.42 -9.57 7.40
CA GLU A 59 11.23 -9.82 6.20
C GLU A 59 10.77 -8.95 5.03
N MET A 60 9.46 -8.88 4.82
CA MET A 60 8.86 -8.05 3.77
C MET A 60 9.20 -6.58 4.00
N GLU A 61 9.06 -6.06 5.23
CA GLU A 61 9.40 -4.68 5.56
C GLU A 61 10.88 -4.35 5.33
N ARG A 62 11.76 -5.32 5.59
CA ARG A 62 13.20 -5.16 5.40
C ARG A 62 13.56 -5.09 3.91
N ASN A 63 12.91 -5.91 3.10
CA ASN A 63 13.23 -6.05 1.68
C ASN A 63 12.48 -5.06 0.79
N MET A 64 11.31 -4.57 1.24
CA MET A 64 10.44 -3.65 0.49
C MET A 64 9.88 -2.56 1.42
N PRO A 65 10.68 -1.60 1.90
CA PRO A 65 10.25 -0.59 2.88
C PRO A 65 9.03 0.24 2.44
N GLU A 66 8.84 0.42 1.13
CA GLU A 66 7.72 1.15 0.53
C GLU A 66 6.36 0.54 0.92
N MET A 67 6.34 -0.75 1.29
CA MET A 67 5.12 -1.44 1.69
C MET A 67 4.42 -0.82 2.89
N ARG A 68 5.17 -0.13 3.76
CA ARG A 68 4.64 0.58 4.93
C ARG A 68 3.71 1.72 4.54
N THR A 69 3.71 2.12 3.27
CA THR A 69 2.75 3.09 2.75
C THR A 69 1.47 2.44 2.21
N PHE A 70 1.34 1.11 2.20
CA PHE A 70 0.15 0.43 1.69
C PHE A 70 -0.79 0.01 2.83
N ALA A 71 -2.03 0.48 2.79
CA ALA A 71 -3.06 0.08 3.73
C ALA A 71 -3.31 -1.44 3.77
N THR A 72 -3.21 -2.12 2.61
CA THR A 72 -3.43 -3.57 2.46
C THR A 72 -2.47 -4.40 3.31
N TYR A 73 -1.23 -3.94 3.48
CA TYR A 73 -0.25 -4.57 4.35
C TYR A 73 -0.76 -4.65 5.80
N TYR A 74 -1.16 -3.52 6.37
CA TYR A 74 -1.64 -3.46 7.76
C TYR A 74 -2.95 -4.21 7.94
N VAL A 75 -3.84 -4.20 6.94
CA VAL A 75 -5.06 -5.02 6.97
C VAL A 75 -4.73 -6.51 7.02
N CYS A 76 -3.75 -6.98 6.24
CA CYS A 76 -3.32 -8.37 6.28
C CYS A 76 -2.72 -8.73 7.65
N LYS A 77 -1.78 -7.92 8.15
CA LYS A 77 -1.15 -8.10 9.48
C LYS A 77 -2.21 -8.13 10.59
N ALA A 78 -3.19 -7.24 10.56
CA ALA A 78 -4.30 -7.18 11.52
C ALA A 78 -5.19 -8.43 11.49
N LYS A 79 -5.47 -9.00 10.31
CA LYS A 79 -6.22 -10.26 10.19
C LYS A 79 -5.48 -11.43 10.83
N VAL A 80 -4.16 -11.50 10.65
CA VAL A 80 -3.31 -12.56 11.25
C VAL A 80 -3.32 -12.48 12.78
N VAL A 81 -3.36 -11.27 13.35
CA VAL A 81 -3.36 -11.06 14.80
C VAL A 81 -4.75 -10.77 15.37
N ALA A 82 -5.83 -11.05 14.63
CA ALA A 82 -7.20 -10.64 14.97
C ALA A 82 -7.69 -11.12 16.35
N ASN A 83 -7.16 -12.25 16.84
CA ASN A 83 -7.49 -12.80 18.15
C ASN A 83 -6.79 -12.08 19.32
N PHE A 84 -5.93 -11.11 19.04
CA PHE A 84 -5.14 -10.35 20.01
C PHE A 84 -5.46 -8.86 19.88
N PRO A 85 -6.51 -8.36 20.56
CA PRO A 85 -6.99 -6.98 20.38
C PRO A 85 -5.89 -5.93 20.53
N ARG A 86 -4.97 -6.12 21.49
CA ARG A 86 -3.85 -5.20 21.68
C ARG A 86 -2.92 -5.12 20.47
N MET A 87 -2.58 -6.27 19.88
CA MET A 87 -1.72 -6.31 18.69
C MET A 87 -2.42 -5.71 17.47
N VAL A 88 -3.74 -5.91 17.34
CA VAL A 88 -4.53 -5.28 16.28
C VAL A 88 -4.47 -3.75 16.38
N LEU A 89 -4.60 -3.20 17.59
CA LEU A 89 -4.45 -1.76 17.82
C LEU A 89 -3.04 -1.28 17.48
N ASP A 90 -2.01 -2.00 17.91
CA ASP A 90 -0.62 -1.64 17.62
C ASP A 90 -0.36 -1.60 16.09
N VAL A 91 -0.88 -2.59 15.34
CA VAL A 91 -0.81 -2.62 13.86
C VAL A 91 -1.48 -1.40 13.22
N PHE A 92 -2.63 -0.96 13.74
CA PHE A 92 -3.29 0.22 13.20
C PHE A 92 -2.61 1.52 13.60
N CYS A 93 -2.04 1.61 14.80
CA CYS A 93 -1.19 2.73 15.19
C CYS A 93 0.02 2.84 14.26
N GLU A 94 0.67 1.71 13.94
CA GLU A 94 1.76 1.67 12.95
C GLU A 94 1.29 2.16 11.56
N ALA A 95 0.09 1.75 11.11
CA ALA A 95 -0.46 2.18 9.83
C ALA A 95 -0.63 3.70 9.73
N VAL A 96 -1.15 4.32 10.80
CA VAL A 96 -1.32 5.77 10.90
C VAL A 96 0.04 6.48 10.92
N GLN A 97 0.98 6.00 11.73
CA GLN A 97 2.33 6.57 11.83
C GLN A 97 3.08 6.55 10.49
N ASN A 98 2.84 5.52 9.66
CA ASN A 98 3.46 5.39 8.35
C ASN A 98 2.67 6.05 7.21
N ASN A 99 1.60 6.80 7.52
CA ASN A 99 0.71 7.43 6.53
C ASN A 99 0.23 6.45 5.44
N ALA A 100 -0.17 5.25 5.86
CA ALA A 100 -0.60 4.20 4.95
C ALA A 100 -1.73 4.69 4.03
N GLN A 101 -1.46 4.72 2.73
CA GLN A 101 -2.38 5.19 1.71
C GLN A 101 -3.54 4.22 1.55
N VAL A 102 -4.73 4.74 1.80
CA VAL A 102 -5.98 4.03 1.54
C VAL A 102 -6.24 4.13 0.04
N SER A 103 -5.75 3.15 -0.71
CA SER A 103 -6.07 3.04 -2.14
C SER A 103 -7.54 2.66 -2.30
N VAL A 104 -8.42 3.65 -2.27
CA VAL A 104 -9.79 3.57 -2.78
C VAL A 104 -10.64 2.45 -2.16
N ARG A 105 -10.96 2.61 -0.87
CA ARG A 105 -12.20 2.19 -0.17
C ARG A 105 -11.97 2.41 1.33
N PRO A 106 -12.97 2.81 2.13
CA PRO A 106 -12.81 3.07 3.57
C PRO A 106 -12.64 1.77 4.39
N VAL A 107 -11.90 0.78 3.89
CA VAL A 107 -11.77 -0.55 4.50
C VAL A 107 -11.02 -0.46 5.81
N VAL A 108 -9.95 0.35 5.89
CA VAL A 108 -9.18 0.52 7.15
C VAL A 108 -10.01 1.19 8.23
N ALA A 109 -10.74 2.26 7.88
CA ALA A 109 -11.65 2.94 8.80
C ALA A 109 -12.81 2.02 9.23
N MET A 110 -13.38 1.24 8.29
CA MET A 110 -14.44 0.26 8.60
C MET A 110 -13.93 -0.90 9.44
N TYR A 111 -12.71 -1.40 9.22
CA TYR A 111 -12.11 -2.47 10.04
C TYR A 111 -11.78 -1.96 11.45
N LEU A 112 -11.24 -0.75 11.56
CA LEU A 112 -11.05 -0.06 12.85
C LEU A 112 -12.39 0.10 13.59
N LEU A 113 -13.43 0.57 12.91
CA LEU A 113 -14.78 0.67 13.49
C LEU A 113 -15.35 -0.69 13.87
N HIS A 114 -15.11 -1.74 13.08
CA HIS A 114 -15.58 -3.09 13.39
C HIS A 114 -14.86 -3.70 14.60
N VAL A 115 -13.54 -3.54 14.69
CA VAL A 115 -12.74 -4.02 15.83
C VAL A 115 -13.12 -3.27 17.10
N VAL A 116 -13.26 -1.94 17.06
CA VAL A 116 -13.73 -1.13 18.19
C VAL A 116 -15.16 -1.53 18.58
N ALA A 117 -16.06 -1.76 17.61
CA ALA A 117 -17.42 -2.20 17.90
C ALA A 117 -17.47 -3.58 18.57
N GLN A 118 -16.59 -4.52 18.20
CA GLN A 118 -16.53 -5.84 18.85
C GLN A 118 -16.00 -5.77 20.29
N ASP A 119 -15.15 -4.79 20.62
CA ASP A 119 -14.58 -4.60 21.97
C ASP A 119 -15.56 -3.92 22.94
N ILE A 120 -16.48 -3.07 22.42
CA ILE A 120 -17.54 -2.42 23.23
C ILE A 120 -18.63 -3.42 23.67
N HIS A 121 -18.78 -4.54 22.96
CA HIS A 121 -19.84 -5.53 23.18
C HIS A 121 -19.41 -6.78 23.97
N LYS A 122 -18.24 -6.77 24.61
CA LYS A 122 -17.79 -7.80 25.57
C LYS A 122 -17.71 -7.22 26.98
#